data_AF-A0A9Q2ICL1-F1
#
_entry.id   AF-A0A9Q2ICL1-F1
#
_cell.length_a   1.000
_cell.length_b   1.000
_cell.length_c   1.000
_cell.angle_alpha   90.00
_cell.angle_beta   90.00
_cell.angle_gamma   90.00
#
_symmetry.space_group_name_H-M   'P 1'
#
loop_
_entity.id
_entity.type
_entity.pdbx_description
1 polymer ?
#
loop_
_entity_poly.entity_id
_entity_poly.type
_entity_poly.pdbx_seq_one_letter_code
_entity_poly.pdbx_strand_id
1 'polypeptide(L)'
;MSKNTMGINKSTELFYDLACRSFSVSWNMFMEVNGDGDANDYLDDPDFMSPFIIHVIDHIQNNFERFTAQEGNSGDINQVNFEQIATMLVEYLDTFRK
;
A
#
# COMPACT_ATOMS: atom_id res chain seq x y z
N MET A 1 8.17 -25.11 -7.06
CA MET A 1 8.31 -23.81 -7.72
C MET A 1 9.00 -22.88 -6.73
N SER A 2 10.30 -22.70 -6.87
CA SER A 2 11.11 -21.84 -6.02
C SER A 2 10.80 -20.39 -6.37
N LYS A 3 9.85 -19.76 -5.66
CA LYS A 3 9.55 -18.34 -5.87
C LYS A 3 10.69 -17.52 -5.25
N ASN A 4 11.40 -16.78 -6.11
CA ASN A 4 12.50 -15.87 -5.80
C ASN A 4 12.33 -15.21 -4.42
N THR A 5 13.17 -15.58 -3.46
CA THR A 5 13.57 -14.69 -2.37
C THR A 5 14.50 -13.62 -2.96
N MET A 6 13.96 -12.77 -3.84
CA MET A 6 14.61 -11.52 -4.19
C MET A 6 14.55 -10.69 -2.91
N GLY A 7 15.67 -10.61 -2.19
CA GLY A 7 15.73 -9.92 -0.91
C GLY A 7 15.16 -8.52 -1.06
N ILE A 8 14.04 -8.25 -0.40
CA ILE A 8 13.41 -6.94 -0.41
C ILE A 8 14.39 -6.00 0.30
N ASN A 9 14.77 -4.91 -0.36
CA ASN A 9 15.65 -3.96 0.30
C ASN A 9 14.88 -3.22 1.41
N LYS A 10 15.61 -2.74 2.42
CA LYS A 10 15.01 -2.11 3.60
C LYS A 10 14.07 -0.95 3.25
N SER A 11 14.42 -0.09 2.28
CA SER A 11 13.55 1.02 1.88
C SER A 11 12.25 0.54 1.27
N THR A 12 12.28 -0.54 0.48
CA THR A 12 11.07 -1.15 -0.08
C THR A 12 10.21 -1.79 1.02
N GLU A 13 10.80 -2.47 1.99
CA GLU A 13 10.06 -3.01 3.15
C GLU A 13 9.37 -1.90 3.96
N LEU A 14 10.10 -0.82 4.28
CA LEU A 14 9.57 0.34 5.00
C LEU A 14 8.46 1.04 4.22
N PHE A 15 8.63 1.19 2.91
CA PHE A 15 7.61 1.81 2.06
C PHE A 15 6.34 0.97 2.05
N TYR A 16 6.49 -0.35 1.88
CA TYR A 16 5.37 -1.28 1.86
C TYR A 16 4.58 -1.24 3.18
N ASP A 17 5.27 -1.26 4.32
CA ASP A 17 4.62 -1.17 5.63
C ASP A 17 3.81 0.12 5.80
N LEU A 18 4.39 1.26 5.43
CA LEU A 18 3.70 2.56 5.45
C LEU A 18 2.50 2.57 4.51
N ALA A 19 2.64 2.02 3.30
CA ALA A 19 1.56 1.94 2.32
C ALA A 19 0.40 1.05 2.82
N CYS A 20 0.67 -0.11 3.41
CA CYS A 20 -0.37 -0.98 3.99
C CYS A 20 -1.12 -0.28 5.13
N ARG A 21 -0.42 0.41 6.02
CA ARG A 21 -1.04 1.18 7.12
C ARG A 21 -1.90 2.32 6.57
N SER A 22 -1.38 3.09 5.61
CA SER A 22 -2.11 4.19 4.98
C SER A 22 -3.33 3.70 4.20
N PHE A 23 -3.19 2.59 3.47
CA PHE A 23 -4.29 1.94 2.77
C PHE A 23 -5.39 1.53 3.75
N SER A 24 -5.04 0.81 4.82
CA SER A 24 -6.00 0.31 5.81
C SER A 24 -6.83 1.42 6.44
N VAL A 25 -6.17 2.50 6.86
CA VAL A 25 -6.86 3.66 7.46
C VAL A 25 -7.77 4.33 6.44
N SER A 26 -7.28 4.56 5.22
CA SER A 26 -8.06 5.20 4.16
C SER A 26 -9.25 4.35 3.75
N TRP A 27 -9.07 3.03 3.67
CA TRP A 27 -10.10 2.07 3.29
C TRP A 27 -11.19 2.00 4.36
N ASN A 28 -10.81 1.87 5.63
CA ASN A 28 -11.77 1.86 6.73
C ASN A 28 -12.58 3.15 6.78
N MET A 29 -11.94 4.31 6.59
CA MET A 29 -12.63 5.60 6.54
C MET A 29 -13.57 5.69 5.34
N PHE A 30 -13.16 5.19 4.16
CA PHE A 30 -14.02 5.14 2.98
C PHE A 30 -15.27 4.27 3.23
N MET A 31 -15.09 3.08 3.80
CA MET A 31 -16.19 2.16 4.10
C MET A 31 -17.11 2.68 5.21
N GLU A 32 -16.60 3.44 6.18
CA GLU A 32 -17.45 4.08 7.21
C GLU A 32 -18.38 5.13 6.61
N VAL A 33 -17.92 5.88 5.62
CA VAL A 33 -18.68 6.97 4.99
C VAL A 33 -19.59 6.49 3.85
N ASN A 34 -19.12 5.52 3.06
CA ASN A 34 -19.76 5.11 1.80
C ASN A 34 -20.11 3.61 1.73
N GLY A 35 -19.80 2.82 2.77
CA GLY A 35 -20.00 1.38 2.79
C GLY A 35 -21.45 0.98 3.02
N ASP A 36 -22.34 1.31 2.07
CA ASP A 36 -23.71 0.82 2.03
C ASP A 36 -23.87 -0.51 1.25
N GLY A 37 -22.82 -0.94 0.53
CA GLY A 37 -22.76 -2.15 -0.29
C GLY A 37 -21.72 -3.20 0.13
N ASP A 38 -21.54 -4.24 -0.70
CA ASP A 38 -20.51 -5.25 -0.48
C ASP A 38 -19.12 -4.62 -0.71
N ALA A 39 -18.21 -4.79 0.25
CA ALA A 39 -16.83 -4.34 0.12
C ALA A 39 -16.15 -4.95 -1.12
N ASN A 40 -16.55 -6.17 -1.49
CA ASN A 40 -16.03 -6.87 -2.66
C ASN A 40 -16.36 -6.14 -3.97
N ASP A 41 -17.52 -5.44 -4.07
CA ASP A 41 -17.89 -4.68 -5.27
C ASP A 41 -16.87 -3.57 -5.57
N TYR A 42 -16.42 -2.87 -4.52
CA TYR A 42 -15.38 -1.85 -4.65
C TYR A 42 -13.99 -2.45 -4.89
N LEU A 43 -13.65 -3.56 -4.22
CA LEU A 43 -12.35 -4.24 -4.38
C LEU A 43 -12.16 -4.85 -5.77
N ASP A 44 -13.25 -5.28 -6.42
CA ASP A 44 -13.23 -5.85 -7.76
C ASP A 44 -13.41 -4.78 -8.86
N ASP A 45 -13.69 -3.53 -8.51
CA ASP A 45 -13.77 -2.40 -9.44
C ASP A 45 -12.36 -1.80 -9.69
N PRO A 46 -11.74 -2.07 -10.86
CA PRO A 46 -10.43 -1.52 -11.17
C PRO A 46 -10.44 0.00 -11.37
N ASP A 47 -11.58 0.59 -11.77
CA ASP A 47 -11.71 2.03 -11.97
C ASP A 47 -11.74 2.78 -10.62
N PHE A 48 -12.14 2.09 -9.54
CA PHE A 48 -12.02 2.59 -8.17
C PHE A 48 -10.67 2.25 -7.53
N MET A 49 -10.24 0.98 -7.60
CA MET A 49 -9.06 0.51 -6.87
C MET A 49 -7.75 1.07 -7.41
N SER A 50 -7.63 1.24 -8.72
CA SER A 50 -6.41 1.78 -9.32
C SER A 50 -6.09 3.19 -8.81
N PRO A 51 -6.99 4.20 -8.91
CA PRO A 51 -6.70 5.52 -8.37
C PRO A 51 -6.56 5.50 -6.84
N PHE A 52 -7.30 4.66 -6.12
CA PHE A 52 -7.16 4.54 -4.67
C PHE A 52 -5.74 4.12 -4.25
N ILE A 53 -5.19 3.08 -4.88
CA ILE A 53 -3.83 2.58 -4.62
C ILE A 53 -2.79 3.63 -5.04
N ILE A 54 -2.97 4.28 -6.19
CA ILE A 54 -2.08 5.34 -6.66
C ILE A 54 -2.03 6.49 -5.65
N HIS A 55 -3.17 6.89 -5.08
CA HIS A 55 -3.21 7.94 -4.06
C HIS A 55 -2.45 7.55 -2.79
N VAL A 56 -2.56 6.29 -2.34
CA VAL A 56 -1.77 5.79 -1.21
C VAL A 56 -0.28 5.83 -1.52
N ILE A 57 0.14 5.33 -2.68
CA ILE A 57 1.55 5.31 -3.08
C ILE A 57 2.10 6.73 -3.19
N ASP A 58 1.39 7.66 -3.85
CA ASP A 58 1.82 9.06 -3.98
C ASP A 58 1.91 9.75 -2.61
N HIS A 59 0.96 9.49 -1.71
CA HIS A 59 1.01 10.03 -0.36
C HIS A 59 2.26 9.58 0.40
N ILE A 60 2.58 8.28 0.36
CA ILE A 60 3.78 7.76 1.02
C ILE A 60 5.03 8.27 0.33
N GLN A 61 5.10 8.25 -1.00
CA GLN A 61 6.26 8.72 -1.77
C GLN A 61 6.63 10.16 -1.41
N ASN A 62 5.65 11.06 -1.34
CA ASN A 62 5.89 12.47 -1.02
C ASN A 62 6.29 12.72 0.45
N ASN A 63 6.17 11.73 1.32
CA ASN A 63 6.42 11.87 2.76
C ASN A 63 7.38 10.81 3.32
N PHE A 64 7.95 9.95 2.47
CA PHE A 64 8.58 8.69 2.87
C PHE A 64 9.72 8.88 3.87
N GLU A 65 10.67 9.74 3.54
CA GLU A 65 11.84 10.02 4.39
C GLU A 65 11.41 10.65 5.72
N ARG A 66 10.39 11.50 5.72
CA ARG A 66 9.83 12.11 6.94
C ARG A 66 9.18 11.07 7.84
N PHE A 67 8.31 10.21 7.28
CA PHE A 67 7.61 9.18 8.03
C PHE A 67 8.57 8.15 8.61
N THR A 68 9.55 7.69 7.81
CA THR A 68 10.56 6.76 8.30
C THR A 68 11.44 7.38 9.40
N ALA A 69 11.84 8.65 9.26
CA ALA A 69 12.61 9.35 10.29
C ALA A 69 11.85 9.49 11.62
N GLN A 70 10.55 9.75 11.57
CA GLN A 70 9.69 9.82 12.77
C GLN A 70 9.63 8.50 13.54
N GLU A 71 9.82 7.37 12.85
CA GLU A 71 9.84 6.03 13.44
C GLU A 71 11.27 5.58 13.83
N GLY A 72 12.26 6.48 13.75
CA GLY A 72 13.67 6.15 14.04
C GLY A 72 14.35 5.33 12.94
N ASN A 73 13.75 5.28 11.76
CA ASN A 73 14.29 4.62 10.58
C ASN A 73 14.93 5.62 9.61
N SER A 74 15.64 5.09 8.61
CA SER A 74 16.15 5.85 7.47
C SER A 74 15.77 5.10 6.21
N GLY A 75 14.73 5.57 5.54
CA GLY A 75 14.36 5.13 4.19
C GLY A 75 15.01 6.03 3.13
N ASP A 76 15.32 5.47 1.97
CA ASP A 76 15.76 6.20 0.79
C ASP A 76 14.77 5.92 -0.35
N ILE A 77 14.05 6.94 -0.79
CA ILE A 77 13.02 6.81 -1.82
C ILE A 77 13.59 6.32 -3.16
N ASN A 78 14.87 6.61 -3.44
CA ASN A 78 15.54 6.19 -4.66
C ASN A 78 15.87 4.69 -4.68
N GLN A 79 15.76 4.02 -3.52
CA GLN A 79 15.97 2.57 -3.39
C GLN A 79 14.65 1.78 -3.38
N VAL A 80 13.50 2.47 -3.39
CA VAL A 80 12.19 1.81 -3.38
C VAL A 80 11.92 1.17 -4.73
N ASN A 81 11.59 -0.12 -4.73
CA ASN A 81 11.12 -0.82 -5.91
C ASN A 81 9.58 -0.71 -6.01
N PHE A 82 9.10 0.32 -6.71
CA PHE A 82 7.66 0.58 -6.85
C PHE A 82 6.87 -0.52 -7.56
N GLU A 83 7.47 -1.25 -8.51
CA GLU A 83 6.82 -2.38 -9.18
C GLU A 83 6.53 -3.51 -8.18
N GLN A 84 7.50 -3.77 -7.30
CA GLN A 84 7.35 -4.74 -6.24
C GLN A 84 6.32 -4.27 -5.20
N ILE A 85 6.33 -2.98 -4.82
CA ILE A 85 5.30 -2.39 -3.94
C ILE A 85 3.90 -2.58 -4.52
N ALA A 86 3.70 -2.25 -5.79
CA ALA A 86 2.39 -2.37 -6.42
C ALA A 86 1.89 -3.82 -6.42
N THR A 87 2.77 -4.78 -6.73
CA THR A 87 2.45 -6.21 -6.67
C THR A 87 2.05 -6.65 -5.26
N MET A 88 2.84 -6.28 -4.25
CA MET A 88 2.57 -6.65 -2.86
C MET A 88 1.31 -5.99 -2.32
N LEU A 89 1.04 -4.74 -2.71
CA LEU A 89 -0.20 -4.05 -2.32
C LEU A 89 -1.43 -4.73 -2.92
N VAL A 90 -1.36 -5.18 -4.17
CA VAL A 90 -2.46 -5.96 -4.77
C VAL A 90 -2.71 -7.25 -3.99
N GLU A 91 -1.66 -7.98 -3.59
CA GLU A 91 -1.80 -9.16 -2.73
C GLU A 91 -2.36 -8.81 -1.33
N TYR A 92 -2.03 -7.63 -0.81
CA TYR A 92 -2.54 -7.14 0.48
C TYR A 92 -4.05 -6.85 0.44
N LEU A 93 -4.59 -6.41 -0.70
CA LEU A 93 -6.03 -6.14 -0.87
C LEU A 93 -6.89 -7.38 -0.57
N ASP A 94 -6.38 -8.57 -0.89
CA ASP A 94 -7.10 -9.82 -0.65
C ASP A 94 -7.41 -10.04 0.85
N THR A 95 -6.68 -9.38 1.75
CA THR A 95 -6.97 -9.44 3.20
C THR A 95 -8.26 -8.71 3.59
N PHE A 96 -8.81 -7.86 2.72
CA PHE A 96 -10.06 -7.13 2.93
C PHE A 96 -11.27 -7.81 2.28
N ARG A 97 -11.05 -8.81 1.42
CA ARG A 97 -12.12 -9.61 0.82
C ARG A 97 -12.82 -10.44 1.91
N LYS A 98 -14.16 -10.52 1.85
CA LYS A 98 -15.00 -11.31 2.77
C LYS A 98 -15.51 -12.58 2.11
#